data_AF-A0A445AHP9-F1
#
_entry.id   AF-A0A445AHP9-F1
#
_cell.length_a   1.000
_cell.length_b   1.000
_cell.length_c   1.000
_cell.angle_alpha   90.00
_cell.angle_beta   90.00
_cell.angle_gamma   90.00
#
_symmetry.space_group_name_H-M   'P 1'
#
loop_
_entity.id
_entity.type
_entity.pdbx_description
1 polymer ?
#
loop_
_entity_poly.entity_id
_entity_poly.type
_entity_poly.pdbx_seq_one_letter_code
_entity_poly.pdbx_strand_id
1 'polypeptide(L)' 'MAPTKEEEIKLKNYNADLSKLGSAERFLKVMLDIPFAFKRFEAMLYSSNFDLEVNYLRKSFQTLEV' A
#
# COMPACT_ATOMS: atom_id res chain seq x y z
N MET A 1 1.64 6.82 -0.24
CA MET A 1 0.27 7.30 0.10
C MET A 1 -0.68 6.71 -0.91
N ALA A 2 -1.83 6.19 -0.47
CA ALA A 2 -2.88 5.77 -1.38
C ALA A 2 -3.60 7.02 -1.96
N PRO A 3 -4.05 7.00 -3.22
CA PRO A 3 -4.79 8.10 -3.81
C PRO A 3 -6.15 8.32 -3.12
N THR A 4 -6.68 9.55 -3.18
CA THR A 4 -8.06 9.82 -2.71
C THR A 4 -9.09 9.19 -3.65
N LYS A 5 -10.35 9.10 -3.21
CA LYS A 5 -11.41 8.51 -4.03
C LYS A 5 -11.65 9.29 -5.32
N GLU A 6 -11.56 10.61 -5.26
CA GLU A 6 -11.67 11.48 -6.43
C GLU A 6 -10.52 11.24 -7.43
N GLU A 7 -9.29 11.09 -6.93
CA GLU A 7 -8.11 10.78 -7.75
C GLU A 7 -8.23 9.38 -8.39
N GLU A 8 -8.68 8.37 -7.65
CA GLU A 8 -8.93 7.03 -8.17
C GLU A 8 -9.92 7.06 -9.35
N ILE A 9 -11.06 7.75 -9.18
CA ILE A 9 -12.10 7.87 -10.21
C ILE A 9 -11.54 8.58 -11.45
N LYS A 10 -10.81 9.68 -11.25
CA LYS A 10 -10.22 10.46 -12.35
C LYS A 10 -9.20 9.62 -13.14
N LEU A 11 -8.32 8.89 -12.45
CA LEU A 11 -7.29 8.05 -13.09
C LEU A 11 -7.90 6.83 -13.79
N LYS A 12 -8.92 6.19 -13.20
CA LYS A 12 -9.63 5.07 -13.83
C LYS A 12 -10.30 5.49 -15.13
N ASN A 13 -11.01 6.62 -15.10
CA ASN A 13 -11.76 7.14 -16.24
C ASN A 13 -10.88 7.86 -17.28
N TYR A 14 -9.58 8.00 -17.03
CA TYR A 14 -8.66 8.59 -18.00
C TYR A 14 -8.48 7.67 -19.22
N ASN A 15 -9.11 8.02 -20.34
CA ASN A 15 -9.07 7.27 -21.60
C ASN A 15 -8.25 7.98 -22.70
N ALA A 16 -7.57 9.07 -22.35
CA ALA A 16 -6.68 9.78 -23.27
C ALA A 16 -5.28 9.12 -23.32
N ASP A 17 -4.36 9.72 -24.07
CA ASP A 17 -3.01 9.20 -24.25
C ASP A 17 -2.24 9.09 -22.93
N LEU A 18 -1.86 7.86 -22.57
CA LEU A 18 -1.07 7.54 -21.37
C LEU A 18 0.27 8.29 -21.34
N SER A 19 0.82 8.71 -22.49
CA SER A 19 2.06 9.48 -22.55
C SER A 19 1.96 10.84 -21.85
N LYS A 20 0.74 11.38 -21.73
CA LYS A 20 0.45 12.65 -21.05
C LYS A 20 0.35 12.51 -19.53
N LEU A 21 0.25 11.28 -19.02
CA LEU A 21 0.31 11.01 -17.59
C LEU A 21 1.77 10.95 -17.12
N GLY A 22 2.03 11.55 -15.97
CA GLY A 22 3.30 11.41 -15.27
C GLY A 22 3.62 9.94 -14.97
N SER A 23 4.88 9.64 -14.69
CA SER A 23 5.30 8.27 -14.34
C SER A 23 4.54 7.70 -13.13
N ALA A 24 4.32 8.52 -12.10
CA ALA A 24 3.56 8.15 -10.91
C ALA A 24 2.06 7.89 -11.23
N GLU A 25 1.44 8.73 -12.06
CA GLU A 25 0.04 8.56 -12.46
C GLU A 25 -0.17 7.31 -13.29
N ARG A 26 0.77 7.00 -14.21
CA ARG A 26 0.74 5.74 -14.97
C ARG A 26 0.86 4.52 -14.07
N PHE A 27 1.78 4.56 -13.11
CA PHE A 27 1.92 3.50 -12.11
C PHE A 27 0.62 3.30 -11.32
N LEU A 28 0.02 4.38 -10.83
CA LEU A 28 -1.23 4.32 -10.08
C LEU A 28 -2.39 3.83 -10.94
N LYS A 29 -2.50 4.24 -12.21
CA LYS A 29 -3.54 3.76 -13.11
C LYS A 29 -3.50 2.24 -13.28
N VAL A 30 -2.31 1.66 -13.52
CA VAL A 30 -2.14 0.20 -13.60
C VAL A 30 -2.46 -0.48 -12.27
N MET A 31 -2.06 0.11 -11.14
CA MET A 31 -2.39 -0.43 -9.82
C MET A 31 -3.90 -0.44 -9.54
N LEU A 32 -4.64 0.54 -10.05
CA LEU A 32 -6.09 0.65 -9.86
C LEU A 32 -6.89 -0.42 -10.60
N ASP A 33 -6.30 -1.08 -11.59
CA ASP A 33 -6.87 -2.24 -12.28
C ASP A 33 -6.76 -3.54 -11.45
N ILE A 34 -5.85 -3.58 -10.47
CA ILE A 34 -5.68 -4.72 -9.57
C ILE A 34 -6.72 -4.63 -8.44
N PRO A 35 -7.59 -5.64 -8.27
CA PRO A 35 -8.57 -5.64 -7.18
C PRO A 35 -7.88 -5.53 -5.82
N PHE A 36 -8.33 -4.54 -5.03
CA PHE A 36 -7.85 -4.31 -3.67
C PHE A 36 -6.33 -4.07 -3.56
N ALA A 37 -5.67 -3.52 -4.59
CA ALA A 37 -4.22 -3.33 -4.65
C ALA A 37 -3.61 -2.78 -3.34
N PHE A 38 -4.14 -1.66 -2.83
CA PHE A 38 -3.62 -1.03 -1.62
C PHE A 38 -3.83 -1.87 -0.36
N LYS A 39 -4.98 -2.52 -0.20
CA LYS A 39 -5.20 -3.46 0.93
C LYS A 39 -4.26 -4.66 0.87
N ARG A 40 -3.93 -5.15 -0.33
CA ARG A 40 -2.93 -6.21 -0.52
C ARG A 40 -1.54 -5.73 -0.13
N PHE A 41 -1.15 -4.50 -0.49
CA PHE A 41 0.12 -3.92 -0.06
C PHE A 41 0.19 -3.76 1.46
N GLU A 42 -0.87 -3.27 2.10
CA GLU A 42 -0.96 -3.18 3.57
C GLU A 42 -0.80 -4.55 4.24
N ALA A 43 -1.49 -5.57 3.73
CA ALA A 43 -1.37 -6.94 4.25
C ALA A 43 0.04 -7.53 4.06
N MET A 44 0.66 -7.30 2.90
CA MET A 44 2.04 -7.72 2.65
C MET A 44 3.03 -7.01 3.56
N LEU A 45 2.86 -5.70 3.78
CA LEU A 45 3.71 -4.91 4.68
C LEU A 45 3.57 -5.39 6.13
N TYR A 46 2.34 -5.65 6.58
CA TYR A 46 2.10 -6.26 7.90
C TYR A 46 2.81 -7.61 8.00
N SER A 47 2.61 -8.49 7.01
CA SER A 47 3.20 -9.83 7.02
C SER A 47 4.73 -9.79 7.00
N SER A 48 5.35 -8.84 6.30
CA SER A 48 6.83 -8.73 6.27
C SER A 48 7.42 -8.25 7.59
N ASN A 49 6.66 -7.48 8.36
CA ASN A 49 7.12 -6.92 9.63
C ASN A 49 6.70 -7.74 10.86
N PHE A 50 5.72 -8.64 10.70
CA PHE A 50 5.08 -9.37 11.79
C PHE A 50 6.07 -10.01 12.76
N ASP A 51 7.01 -10.82 12.25
CA ASP A 51 7.97 -11.53 13.09
C ASP A 51 8.89 -10.58 13.86
N LEU A 52 9.30 -9.48 13.23
CA LEU A 52 10.14 -8.46 13.87
C LEU A 52 9.39 -7.75 15.00
N GLU A 53 8.17 -7.29 14.72
CA GLU A 53 7.34 -6.57 15.69
C GLU A 53 6.96 -7.45 16.88
N VAL A 54 6.56 -8.71 16.64
CA VAL A 54 6.23 -9.67 17.70
C VAL A 54 7.45 -9.99 18.55
N ASN A 55 8.61 -10.22 17.94
CA ASN A 55 9.83 -10.52 18.67
C ASN A 55 10.30 -9.32 19.51
N TYR A 56 10.19 -8.11 18.96
CA TYR A 56 10.46 -6.89 19.71
C TYR A 56 9.55 -6.77 20.94
N LEU A 57 8.24 -7.00 20.75
CA LEU A 57 7.26 -6.91 21.82
C LEU A 57 7.51 -7.96 22.91
N ARG A 58 7.81 -9.22 22.53
CA ARG A 58 8.15 -10.30 23.46
C ARG A 58 9.36 -9.95 24.33
N LYS A 59 10.45 -9.44 23.73
CA LYS A 59 11.65 -9.03 24.48
C LYS A 59 11.36 -7.89 25.45
N SER A 60 10.49 -6.96 25.05
CA SER A 60 10.08 -5.85 25.90
C SER A 60 9.36 -6.36 27.16
N PHE A 61 8.47 -7.35 27.03
CA PHE A 61 7.79 -7.96 28.17
C PHE A 61 8.70 -8.83 29.05
N GLN A 62 9.63 -9.59 28.45
CA GLN A 62 10.62 -10.36 29.22
C GLN A 62 11.47 -9.48 30.14
N THR A 63 11.70 -8.22 29.78
CA THR A 63 12.44 -7.27 30.63
C THR A 63 11.67 -6.86 31.88
N LEU A 64 10.33 -6.98 31.85
CA LEU A 64 9.43 -6.59 32.95
C LEU A 64 9.07 -7.78 33.87
N GLU A 65 9.25 -9.01 33.41
CA GLU A 65 9.12 -10.21 34.22
C GLU A 65 10.39 -10.38 35.08
N VAL A 66 10.30 -9.98 36.35
CA VAL A 66 11.32 -10.21 37.39
C VAL A 66 11.11 -11.57 38.05
#